data_AF-A0A973E1H8-F1
#
_entry.id   AF-A0A973E1H8-F1
#
_cell.length_a   1.000
_cell.length_b   1.000
_cell.length_c   1.000
_cell.angle_alpha   90.00
_cell.angle_beta   90.00
_cell.angle_gamma   90.00
#
_symmetry.space_group_name_H-M   'P 1'
#
loop_
_entity.id
_entity.type
_entity.pdbx_description
1 polymer ?
#
loop_
_entity_poly.entity_id
_entity_poly.type
_entity_poly.pdbx_seq_one_letter_code
_entity_poly.pdbx_strand_id
1 'polypeptide(L)'
;MDWLTFISNIVGSLAWPMMVVIIIFLFKTQLERVFLKLTKFKYKEMTINFGNDLADVKELASDLNDDDIGTIQTLEETDERLIASDNLNTKLYEIADVSPEASIPFAWSIVEDEIRMKLTDLAISLGVRITKSPVNNMRLLEEHTDIDKETVKTLTKLRIMRNEVIHKSYLKEGISISDAYDYIKITQKIIVSLRKLGYISSPDTPQDSSQ
;
A
#
# COMPACT_ATOMS: atom_id res chain seq x y z
N MET A 1 -16.38 -1.09 61.79
CA MET A 1 -15.57 -1.92 60.87
C MET A 1 -14.19 -1.30 60.80
N ASP A 2 -13.16 -2.14 60.87
CA ASP A 2 -11.77 -1.69 60.92
C ASP A 2 -11.35 -1.00 59.62
N TRP A 3 -11.00 0.27 59.70
CA TRP A 3 -10.51 1.11 58.59
C TRP A 3 -9.34 0.45 57.85
N LEU A 4 -8.50 -0.30 58.58
CA LEU A 4 -7.41 -1.11 58.03
C LEU A 4 -7.89 -2.24 57.12
N THR A 5 -9.03 -2.85 57.44
CA THR A 5 -9.60 -3.96 56.66
C THR A 5 -10.17 -3.45 55.33
N PHE A 6 -10.72 -2.23 55.32
CA PHE A 6 -11.21 -1.59 54.10
C PHE A 6 -10.07 -1.26 53.12
N ILE A 7 -8.98 -0.69 53.63
CA ILE A 7 -7.78 -0.40 52.81
C ILE A 7 -7.16 -1.69 52.26
N SER A 8 -7.07 -2.74 53.07
CA SER A 8 -6.53 -4.04 52.64
C SER A 8 -7.34 -4.65 51.47
N ASN A 9 -8.67 -4.55 51.51
CA ASN A 9 -9.53 -5.10 50.46
C ASN A 9 -9.47 -4.29 49.15
N ILE A 10 -9.30 -2.96 49.25
CA ILE A 10 -9.10 -2.10 48.07
C ILE A 10 -7.74 -2.40 47.44
N VAL A 11 -6.67 -2.46 48.24
CA VAL A 11 -5.32 -2.74 47.71
C VAL A 11 -5.25 -4.14 47.11
N GLY A 12 -5.86 -5.15 47.76
CA GLY A 12 -5.90 -6.52 47.23
C GLY A 12 -6.63 -6.64 45.89
N SER A 13 -7.69 -5.85 45.66
CA SER A 13 -8.43 -5.86 44.40
C SER A 13 -7.82 -4.98 43.30
N LEU A 14 -7.13 -3.89 43.65
CA LEU A 14 -6.47 -2.97 42.70
C LEU A 14 -5.00 -3.31 42.42
N ALA A 15 -4.35 -4.16 43.20
CA ALA A 15 -2.97 -4.54 42.95
C ALA A 15 -2.82 -5.27 41.60
N TRP A 16 -3.73 -6.19 41.28
CA TRP A 16 -3.63 -7.00 40.07
C TRP A 16 -3.86 -6.19 38.76
N PRO A 17 -4.87 -5.30 38.63
CA PRO A 17 -5.05 -4.50 37.42
C PRO A 17 -3.92 -3.49 37.27
N MET A 18 -3.48 -2.86 38.36
CA MET A 18 -2.39 -1.89 38.35
C MET A 18 -1.09 -2.53 37.88
N MET A 19 -0.81 -3.76 38.32
CA MET A 19 0.36 -4.51 37.89
C MET A 19 0.34 -4.83 36.40
N VAL A 20 -0.82 -5.23 35.85
CA VAL A 20 -0.99 -5.45 34.40
C VAL A 20 -0.72 -4.17 33.61
N VAL A 21 -1.27 -3.03 34.04
CA VAL A 21 -1.06 -1.74 33.38
C VAL A 21 0.41 -1.33 33.39
N ILE A 22 1.10 -1.49 34.54
CA ILE A 22 2.53 -1.18 34.68
C ILE A 22 3.37 -2.06 33.75
N ILE A 23 3.07 -3.36 33.65
CA ILE A 23 3.74 -4.28 32.72
C ILE A 23 3.53 -3.81 31.28
N ILE A 24 2.29 -3.54 30.87
CA ILE A 24 2.01 -3.05 29.51
C ILE A 24 2.81 -1.78 29.22
N PHE A 25 2.88 -0.83 30.17
CA PHE A 25 3.58 0.43 29.98
C PHE A 25 5.11 0.28 29.89
N LEU A 26 5.70 -0.62 30.68
CA LEU A 26 7.13 -0.93 30.64
C LEU A 26 7.52 -1.69 29.37
N PHE A 27 6.65 -2.57 28.90
CA PHE A 27 6.91 -3.42 27.75
C PHE A 27 6.36 -2.87 26.43
N LYS A 28 5.60 -1.76 26.40
CA LYS A 28 5.03 -1.20 25.15
C LYS A 28 6.07 -1.03 24.04
N THR A 29 7.23 -0.48 24.39
CA THR A 29 8.32 -0.23 23.43
C THR A 29 9.02 -1.51 22.99
N GLN A 30 9.01 -2.54 23.85
CA GLN A 30 9.57 -3.86 23.52
C GLN A 30 8.58 -4.65 22.65
N LEU A 31 7.29 -4.60 22.97
CA LEU A 31 6.19 -5.17 22.21
C LEU A 31 6.16 -4.61 20.79
N GLU A 32 6.24 -3.28 20.62
CA GLU A 32 6.33 -2.64 19.29
C GLU A 32 7.50 -3.17 18.46
N ARG A 33 8.68 -3.34 19.08
CA ARG A 33 9.86 -3.92 18.41
C ARG A 33 9.66 -5.39 18.07
N VAL A 34 8.99 -6.17 18.92
CA VAL A 34 8.68 -7.59 18.67
C VAL A 34 7.64 -7.72 17.56
N PHE A 35 6.59 -6.89 17.52
CA PHE A 35 5.61 -6.87 16.43
C PHE A 35 6.24 -6.52 15.07
N LEU A 36 7.14 -5.53 15.03
CA LEU A 36 7.93 -5.20 13.84
C LEU A 36 8.89 -6.32 13.43
N LYS A 37 9.41 -7.09 14.40
CA LYS A 37 10.26 -8.26 14.14
C LYS A 37 9.45 -9.46 13.68
N LEU A 38 8.25 -9.69 14.21
CA LEU A 38 7.37 -10.79 13.79
C LEU A 38 6.89 -10.60 12.34
N THR A 39 6.57 -9.37 11.94
CA THR A 39 6.33 -9.06 10.52
C THR A 39 7.56 -9.41 9.69
N LYS A 40 8.74 -8.86 10.03
CA LYS A 40 10.01 -9.17 9.33
C LYS A 40 10.39 -10.66 9.35
N PHE A 41 10.07 -11.38 10.40
CA PHE A 41 10.36 -12.81 10.57
C PHE A 41 9.44 -13.66 9.69
N LYS A 42 8.15 -13.30 9.61
CA LYS A 42 7.20 -13.89 8.67
C LYS A 42 7.68 -13.73 7.22
N TYR A 43 8.27 -12.59 6.87
CA TYR A 43 8.88 -12.35 5.55
C TYR A 43 10.20 -13.12 5.37
N LYS A 44 11.01 -13.29 6.42
CA LYS A 44 12.34 -13.92 6.33
C LYS A 44 12.31 -15.45 6.22
N GLU A 45 11.31 -16.12 6.80
CA GLU A 45 11.20 -17.59 6.78
C GLU A 45 10.33 -18.13 5.63
N MET A 46 9.60 -17.26 4.93
CA MET A 46 8.84 -17.66 3.75
C MET A 46 9.79 -17.58 2.55
N THR A 47 10.33 -18.71 2.11
CA THR A 47 10.87 -18.80 0.75
C THR A 47 9.68 -18.57 -0.19
N ILE A 48 9.64 -17.44 -0.88
CA ILE A 48 8.47 -17.00 -1.63
C ILE A 48 8.46 -17.65 -3.01
N ASN A 49 7.30 -18.12 -3.43
CA ASN A 49 7.02 -18.48 -4.81
C ASN A 49 6.30 -17.29 -5.45
N PHE A 50 7.03 -16.55 -6.30
CA PHE A 50 6.52 -15.33 -6.92
C PHE A 50 5.23 -15.57 -7.72
N GLY A 51 5.14 -16.68 -8.45
CA GLY A 51 3.96 -17.05 -9.22
C GLY A 51 2.72 -17.29 -8.36
N ASN A 52 2.87 -17.95 -7.20
CA ASN A 52 1.77 -18.16 -6.26
C ASN A 52 1.28 -16.83 -5.67
N ASP A 53 2.19 -15.97 -5.22
CA ASP A 53 1.83 -14.65 -4.69
C ASP A 53 1.15 -13.80 -5.77
N LEU A 54 1.61 -13.90 -7.02
CA LEU A 54 1.00 -13.21 -8.15
C LEU A 54 -0.41 -13.72 -8.46
N ALA A 55 -0.66 -15.02 -8.31
CA ALA A 55 -2.00 -15.60 -8.49
C ALA A 55 -2.99 -14.99 -7.50
N ASP A 56 -2.61 -14.82 -6.23
CA ASP A 56 -3.46 -14.14 -5.26
C ASP A 56 -3.71 -12.67 -5.62
N VAL A 57 -2.69 -11.99 -6.18
CA VAL A 57 -2.83 -10.58 -6.58
C VAL A 57 -3.74 -10.46 -7.80
N LYS A 58 -3.68 -11.41 -8.74
CA LYS A 58 -4.60 -11.47 -9.87
C LYS A 58 -6.04 -11.65 -9.43
N GLU A 59 -6.29 -12.48 -8.42
CA GLU A 59 -7.63 -12.65 -7.84
C GLU A 59 -8.13 -11.34 -7.22
N LEU A 60 -7.30 -10.64 -6.45
CA LEU A 60 -7.67 -9.32 -5.90
C LEU A 60 -7.83 -8.23 -6.96
N ALA A 61 -7.24 -8.43 -8.14
CA ALA A 61 -7.29 -7.51 -9.27
C ALA A 61 -8.28 -7.96 -10.36
N SER A 62 -9.09 -9.00 -10.12
CA SER A 62 -10.08 -9.49 -11.09
C SER A 62 -11.14 -8.45 -11.38
N ASP A 63 -11.50 -7.69 -10.34
CA ASP A 63 -12.58 -6.71 -10.37
C ASP A 63 -12.09 -5.36 -10.96
N LEU A 64 -10.78 -5.23 -11.18
CA LEU A 64 -10.21 -4.13 -11.96
C LEU A 64 -10.43 -4.42 -13.44
N ASN A 65 -11.37 -3.68 -14.05
CA ASN A 65 -11.80 -3.83 -15.45
C ASN A 65 -10.62 -3.96 -16.43
N ASP A 66 -10.56 -5.09 -17.15
CA ASP A 66 -9.60 -5.30 -18.24
C ASP A 66 -9.85 -4.37 -19.43
N ASP A 67 -11.11 -3.96 -19.65
CA ASP A 67 -11.53 -3.12 -20.77
C ASP A 67 -10.97 -1.69 -20.69
N ASP A 68 -10.57 -1.23 -19.51
CA ASP A 68 -10.01 0.11 -19.33
C ASP A 68 -8.54 0.23 -19.78
N ILE A 69 -7.83 -0.89 -19.97
CA ILE A 69 -6.49 -0.88 -20.58
C ILE A 69 -6.60 -0.45 -22.05
N GLY A 70 -7.67 -0.87 -22.75
CA GLY A 70 -8.01 -0.40 -24.09
C GLY A 70 -8.69 0.97 -24.12
N THR A 71 -9.38 1.36 -23.03
CA THR A 71 -10.06 2.67 -22.91
C THR A 71 -9.07 3.85 -22.74
N ILE A 72 -7.77 3.57 -22.62
CA ILE A 72 -6.70 4.58 -22.83
C ILE A 72 -6.83 5.26 -24.21
N GLN A 73 -7.36 4.55 -25.23
CA GLN A 73 -7.58 5.11 -26.57
C GLN A 73 -8.85 5.97 -26.72
N THR A 74 -9.78 5.94 -25.76
CA THR A 74 -11.11 6.59 -25.91
C THR A 74 -11.36 7.74 -24.93
N LEU A 75 -10.50 7.91 -23.93
CA LEU A 75 -10.42 9.14 -23.15
C LEU A 75 -9.62 10.17 -23.98
N GLU A 76 -10.33 10.98 -24.76
CA GLU A 76 -9.86 12.10 -25.60
C GLU A 76 -8.34 12.21 -25.85
N GLU A 77 -7.96 12.07 -27.13
CA GLU A 77 -6.61 12.08 -27.74
C GLU A 77 -5.71 13.32 -27.46
N THR A 78 -5.95 14.09 -26.40
CA THR A 78 -5.26 15.37 -26.13
C THR A 78 -4.27 15.30 -24.96
N ASP A 79 -4.25 14.23 -24.15
CA ASP A 79 -3.31 14.14 -23.02
C ASP A 79 -1.97 13.50 -23.45
N GLU A 80 -0.94 14.33 -23.67
CA GLU A 80 0.44 13.89 -23.95
C GLU A 80 0.96 12.84 -22.94
N ARG A 81 0.40 12.82 -21.73
CA ARG A 81 0.73 11.84 -20.67
C ARG A 81 0.29 10.42 -21.03
N LEU A 82 -0.81 10.25 -21.78
CA LEU A 82 -1.29 8.93 -22.20
C LEU A 82 -0.33 8.33 -23.24
N ILE A 83 0.10 9.12 -24.22
CA ILE A 83 1.06 8.71 -25.26
C ILE A 83 2.44 8.42 -24.65
N ALA A 84 2.88 9.21 -23.68
CA ALA A 84 4.12 8.93 -22.93
C ALA A 84 4.01 7.64 -22.10
N SER A 85 2.84 7.37 -21.50
CA SER A 85 2.60 6.16 -20.72
C SER A 85 2.56 4.91 -21.59
N ASP A 86 2.04 4.99 -22.81
CA ASP A 86 1.95 3.85 -23.73
C ASP A 86 3.34 3.43 -24.26
N ASN A 87 4.17 4.40 -24.61
CA ASN A 87 5.58 4.14 -24.96
C ASN A 87 6.39 3.59 -23.78
N LEU A 88 6.09 4.00 -22.55
CA LEU A 88 6.73 3.49 -21.34
C LEU A 88 6.28 2.05 -21.03
N ASN A 89 5.02 1.73 -21.30
CA ASN A 89 4.47 0.39 -21.16
C ASN A 89 5.12 -0.59 -22.14
N THR A 90 5.25 -0.24 -23.42
CA THR A 90 5.93 -1.08 -24.41
C THR A 90 7.37 -1.39 -23.98
N LYS A 91 8.10 -0.39 -23.50
CA LYS A 91 9.47 -0.57 -22.97
C LYS A 91 9.55 -1.48 -21.74
N LEU A 92 8.51 -1.53 -20.91
CA LEU A 92 8.49 -2.43 -19.75
C LEU A 92 8.43 -3.90 -20.15
N TYR A 93 7.64 -4.22 -21.18
CA TYR A 93 7.59 -5.59 -21.72
C TYR A 93 8.92 -5.97 -22.37
N GLU A 94 9.57 -5.05 -23.10
CA GLU A 94 10.93 -5.27 -23.64
C GLU A 94 11.95 -5.51 -22.51
N ILE A 95 11.87 -4.78 -21.39
CA ILE A 95 12.72 -5.02 -20.22
C ILE A 95 12.42 -6.41 -19.63
N ALA A 96 11.15 -6.81 -19.54
CA ALA A 96 10.76 -8.12 -19.02
C ALA A 96 11.26 -9.28 -19.90
N ASP A 97 11.36 -9.10 -21.21
CA ASP A 97 11.94 -10.08 -22.13
C ASP A 97 13.43 -10.35 -21.87
N VAL A 98 14.15 -9.31 -21.44
CA VAL A 98 15.60 -9.39 -21.16
C VAL A 98 15.86 -9.77 -19.71
N SER A 99 15.11 -9.19 -18.77
CA SER A 99 15.22 -9.44 -17.32
C SER A 99 13.86 -9.24 -16.63
N PRO A 100 13.12 -10.35 -16.44
CA PRO A 100 11.87 -10.37 -15.67
C PRO A 100 12.01 -9.73 -14.29
N GLU A 101 13.11 -9.98 -13.58
CA GLU A 101 13.35 -9.43 -12.25
C GLU A 101 13.58 -7.92 -12.23
N ALA A 102 14.18 -7.38 -13.29
CA ALA A 102 14.40 -5.94 -13.40
C ALA A 102 13.09 -5.21 -13.71
N SER A 103 12.18 -5.80 -14.48
CA SER A 103 10.94 -5.13 -14.87
C SER A 103 10.00 -4.88 -13.68
N ILE A 104 10.00 -5.74 -12.65
CA ILE A 104 9.17 -5.60 -11.44
C ILE A 104 9.38 -4.25 -10.72
N PRO A 105 10.60 -3.88 -10.27
CA PRO A 105 10.82 -2.59 -9.63
C PRO A 105 10.59 -1.40 -10.58
N PHE A 106 10.83 -1.56 -11.89
CA PHE A 106 10.51 -0.50 -12.86
C PHE A 106 9.00 -0.27 -12.96
N ALA A 107 8.20 -1.31 -13.13
CA ALA A 107 6.74 -1.21 -13.20
C ALA A 107 6.16 -0.59 -11.92
N TRP A 108 6.66 -1.03 -10.76
CA TRP A 108 6.26 -0.44 -9.48
C TRP A 108 6.63 1.04 -9.34
N SER A 109 7.77 1.48 -9.90
CA SER A 109 8.18 2.88 -9.82
C SER A 109 7.19 3.84 -10.50
N ILE A 110 6.51 3.37 -11.55
CA ILE A 110 5.46 4.13 -12.25
C ILE A 110 4.23 4.27 -11.36
N VAL A 111 3.83 3.20 -10.66
CA VAL A 111 2.75 3.24 -9.68
C VAL A 111 3.07 4.23 -8.55
N GLU A 112 4.29 4.21 -8.02
CA GLU A 112 4.72 5.17 -6.99
C GLU A 112 4.66 6.61 -7.49
N ASP A 113 4.95 6.85 -8.77
CA ASP A 113 4.88 8.18 -9.37
C ASP A 113 3.44 8.65 -9.52
N GLU A 114 2.54 7.81 -10.02
CA GLU A 114 1.11 8.11 -10.13
C GLU A 114 0.49 8.41 -8.75
N ILE A 115 0.85 7.63 -7.73
CA ILE A 115 0.46 7.91 -6.34
C ILE A 115 0.95 9.30 -5.90
N ARG A 116 2.23 9.62 -6.15
CA ARG A 116 2.79 10.94 -5.78
C ARG A 116 2.09 12.07 -6.52
N MET A 117 1.74 11.89 -7.79
CA MET A 117 1.06 12.88 -8.60
C MET A 117 -0.34 13.15 -8.04
N LYS A 118 -1.12 12.10 -7.77
CA LYS A 118 -2.45 12.23 -7.16
C LYS A 118 -2.40 12.92 -5.78
N LEU A 119 -1.38 12.60 -4.99
CA LEU A 119 -1.16 13.26 -3.69
C LEU A 119 -0.63 14.69 -3.82
N THR A 120 0.00 15.08 -4.93
CA THR A 120 0.44 16.45 -5.18
C THR A 120 -0.76 17.37 -5.40
N ASP A 121 -1.74 16.91 -6.17
CA ASP A 121 -3.01 17.59 -6.34
C ASP A 121 -3.75 17.74 -4.99
N LEU A 122 -3.69 16.70 -4.15
CA LEU A 122 -4.24 16.73 -2.79
C LEU A 122 -3.46 17.68 -1.85
N ALA A 123 -2.13 17.68 -1.92
CA ALA A 123 -1.29 18.53 -1.08
C ALA A 123 -1.51 20.02 -1.38
N ILE A 124 -1.73 20.37 -2.65
CA ILE A 124 -2.07 21.72 -3.08
C ILE A 124 -3.44 22.14 -2.55
N SER A 125 -4.42 21.23 -2.55
CA SER A 125 -5.80 21.52 -2.13
C SER A 125 -6.03 21.48 -0.62
N LEU A 126 -5.36 20.59 0.12
CA LEU A 126 -5.59 20.35 1.56
C LEU A 126 -4.39 20.68 2.46
N GLY A 127 -3.23 21.10 1.91
CA GLY A 127 -2.04 21.43 2.69
C GLY A 127 -1.33 20.22 3.32
N VAL A 128 -1.56 19.01 2.81
CA VAL A 128 -0.99 17.75 3.31
C VAL A 128 0.49 17.64 2.94
N ARG A 129 1.34 17.17 3.86
CA ARG A 129 2.77 16.91 3.59
C ARG A 129 2.97 15.54 2.96
N ILE A 130 3.33 15.53 1.68
CA ILE A 130 3.74 14.31 0.97
C ILE A 130 5.08 13.83 1.53
N THR A 131 5.20 12.51 1.71
CA THR A 131 6.44 11.91 2.21
C THR A 131 7.11 11.08 1.10
N LYS A 132 8.39 10.72 1.31
CA LYS A 132 9.09 9.78 0.43
C LYS A 132 8.74 8.31 0.72
N SER A 133 7.89 8.03 1.70
CA SER A 133 7.55 6.66 2.11
C SER A 133 6.35 6.14 1.31
N PRO A 134 6.50 5.07 0.51
CA PRO A 134 5.39 4.47 -0.22
C PRO A 134 4.24 4.05 0.69
N VAL A 135 4.56 3.54 1.89
CA VAL A 135 3.57 3.13 2.90
C VAL A 135 2.75 4.31 3.40
N ASN A 136 3.40 5.45 3.66
CA ASN A 136 2.67 6.63 4.11
C ASN A 136 1.81 7.22 2.98
N ASN A 137 2.31 7.21 1.75
CA ASN A 137 1.58 7.74 0.61
C ASN A 137 0.33 6.89 0.30
N MET A 138 0.43 5.56 0.38
CA MET A 138 -0.76 4.69 0.28
C MET A 138 -1.77 4.95 1.40
N ARG A 139 -1.30 5.19 2.64
CA ARG A 139 -2.19 5.56 3.75
C ARG A 139 -2.88 6.91 3.50
N LEU A 140 -2.18 7.90 2.96
CA LEU A 140 -2.78 9.19 2.61
C LEU A 140 -3.83 9.05 1.49
N LEU A 141 -3.64 8.15 0.53
CA LEU A 141 -4.66 7.84 -0.46
C LEU A 141 -5.91 7.25 0.21
N GLU A 142 -5.74 6.26 1.09
CA GLU A 142 -6.85 5.65 1.82
C GLU A 142 -7.61 6.66 2.71
N GLU A 143 -6.91 7.63 3.30
CA GLU A 143 -7.50 8.64 4.18
C GLU A 143 -8.28 9.73 3.42
N HIS A 144 -7.91 10.03 2.16
CA HIS A 144 -8.38 11.25 1.46
C HIS A 144 -8.98 11.01 0.07
N THR A 145 -9.03 9.78 -0.40
CA THR A 145 -9.62 9.42 -1.71
C THR A 145 -10.66 8.32 -1.54
N ASP A 146 -11.54 8.18 -2.51
CA ASP A 146 -12.58 7.14 -2.56
C ASP A 146 -12.04 5.76 -2.97
N ILE A 147 -10.74 5.52 -2.75
CA ILE A 147 -10.08 4.26 -3.08
C ILE A 147 -10.71 3.09 -2.34
N ASP A 148 -11.04 2.03 -3.07
CA ASP A 148 -11.63 0.84 -2.51
C ASP A 148 -10.59 -0.02 -1.78
N LYS A 149 -11.08 -0.86 -0.87
CA LYS A 149 -10.23 -1.71 -0.01
C LYS A 149 -9.46 -2.78 -0.79
N GLU A 150 -9.96 -3.22 -1.94
CA GLU A 150 -9.30 -4.24 -2.75
C GLU A 150 -8.13 -3.64 -3.50
N THR A 151 -8.29 -2.44 -4.09
CA THR A 151 -7.19 -1.67 -4.68
C THR A 151 -6.07 -1.42 -3.66
N VAL A 152 -6.40 -1.05 -2.41
CA VAL A 152 -5.40 -0.87 -1.34
C VAL A 152 -4.67 -2.17 -1.01
N LYS A 153 -5.38 -3.31 -0.95
CA LYS A 153 -4.77 -4.62 -0.71
C LYS A 153 -3.85 -5.02 -1.87
N THR A 154 -4.28 -4.83 -3.11
CA THR A 154 -3.52 -5.10 -4.33
C THR A 154 -2.24 -4.27 -4.35
N LEU A 155 -2.31 -2.95 -4.10
CA LEU A 155 -1.16 -2.07 -3.95
C LEU A 155 -0.18 -2.56 -2.87
N THR A 156 -0.72 -2.99 -1.73
CA THR A 156 0.10 -3.50 -0.62
C THR A 156 0.85 -4.77 -1.01
N LYS A 157 0.18 -5.72 -1.67
CA LYS A 157 0.81 -6.97 -2.12
C LYS A 157 1.85 -6.71 -3.21
N LEU A 158 1.56 -5.89 -4.23
CA LEU A 158 2.52 -5.51 -5.27
C LEU A 158 3.78 -4.89 -4.66
N ARG A 159 3.63 -3.96 -3.71
CA ARG A 159 4.76 -3.36 -2.98
C ARG A 159 5.62 -4.41 -2.27
N ILE A 160 4.98 -5.37 -1.61
CA ILE A 160 5.67 -6.46 -0.92
C ILE A 160 6.47 -7.26 -1.95
N MET A 161 5.82 -7.76 -3.00
CA MET A 161 6.46 -8.53 -4.08
C MET A 161 7.68 -7.80 -4.66
N ARG A 162 7.57 -6.50 -4.97
CA ARG A 162 8.71 -5.68 -5.42
C ARG A 162 9.87 -5.67 -4.44
N ASN A 163 9.61 -5.60 -3.13
CA ASN A 163 10.69 -5.61 -2.13
C ASN A 163 11.40 -6.96 -2.11
N GLU A 164 10.64 -8.06 -2.25
CA GLU A 164 11.19 -9.41 -2.29
C GLU A 164 12.12 -9.61 -3.49
N VAL A 165 11.72 -9.10 -4.67
CA VAL A 165 12.55 -9.15 -5.89
C VAL A 165 13.85 -8.37 -5.72
N ILE A 166 13.81 -7.17 -5.12
CA ILE A 166 15.03 -6.38 -4.85
C ILE A 166 15.95 -7.09 -3.87
N HIS A 167 15.38 -7.75 -2.86
CA HIS A 167 16.17 -8.39 -1.83
C HIS A 167 16.72 -9.76 -2.23
N LYS A 168 16.32 -10.33 -3.39
CA LYS A 168 16.80 -11.52 -4.12
C LYS A 168 16.99 -12.82 -3.33
N SER A 169 17.52 -12.79 -2.11
CA SER A 169 17.72 -13.91 -1.20
C SER A 169 16.44 -14.63 -0.78
N TYR A 170 15.27 -14.05 -1.07
CA TYR A 170 13.96 -14.61 -0.72
C TYR A 170 13.27 -15.32 -1.90
N LEU A 171 13.77 -15.13 -3.12
CA LEU A 171 13.25 -15.81 -4.31
C LEU A 171 13.74 -17.25 -4.34
N LYS A 172 12.80 -18.20 -4.23
CA LYS A 172 13.10 -19.64 -4.29
C LYS A 172 13.46 -20.08 -5.70
N GLU A 173 12.82 -19.45 -6.68
CA GLU A 173 12.97 -19.65 -8.13
C GLU A 173 13.08 -18.27 -8.80
N GLY A 174 13.65 -18.22 -10.00
CA GLY A 174 13.66 -16.99 -10.81
C GLY A 174 12.25 -16.56 -11.22
N ILE A 175 12.10 -15.34 -11.73
CA ILE A 175 10.79 -14.85 -12.18
C ILE A 175 10.60 -15.24 -13.64
N SER A 176 9.46 -15.86 -13.97
CA SER A 176 9.16 -16.16 -15.36
C SER A 176 8.77 -14.90 -16.13
N ILE A 177 9.01 -14.88 -17.45
CA ILE A 177 8.58 -13.76 -18.31
C ILE A 177 7.07 -13.55 -18.20
N SER A 178 6.30 -14.63 -18.17
CA SER A 178 4.83 -14.57 -18.01
C SER A 178 4.43 -13.89 -16.69
N ASP A 179 5.06 -14.27 -15.57
CA ASP A 179 4.75 -13.65 -14.28
C ASP A 179 5.12 -12.16 -14.26
N ALA A 180 6.21 -11.79 -14.93
CA ALA A 180 6.60 -10.40 -15.05
C ALA A 180 5.60 -9.59 -15.88
N TYR A 181 5.12 -10.15 -17.00
CA TYR A 181 4.08 -9.55 -17.84
C TYR A 181 2.78 -9.36 -17.06
N ASP A 182 2.37 -10.38 -16.32
CA ASP A 182 1.18 -10.34 -15.50
C ASP A 182 1.29 -9.27 -14.40
N TYR A 183 2.45 -9.16 -13.74
CA TYR A 183 2.72 -8.09 -12.79
C TYR A 183 2.62 -6.71 -13.45
N ILE A 184 3.24 -6.52 -14.63
CA ILE A 184 3.13 -5.27 -15.40
C ILE A 184 1.66 -4.96 -15.70
N LYS A 185 0.89 -5.93 -16.19
CA LYS A 185 -0.53 -5.75 -16.51
C LYS A 185 -1.33 -5.31 -15.28
N ILE A 186 -1.11 -5.93 -14.12
CA ILE A 186 -1.81 -5.53 -12.88
C ILE A 186 -1.40 -4.11 -12.45
N THR A 187 -0.12 -3.75 -12.57
CA THR A 187 0.31 -2.37 -12.26
C THR A 187 -0.35 -1.33 -13.17
N GLN A 188 -0.57 -1.66 -14.45
CA GLN A 188 -1.29 -0.81 -15.39
C GLN A 188 -2.76 -0.63 -14.99
N LYS A 189 -3.45 -1.72 -14.62
CA LYS A 189 -4.83 -1.65 -14.10
C LYS A 189 -4.91 -0.74 -12.86
N ILE A 190 -3.95 -0.86 -11.96
CA ILE A 190 -3.88 -0.02 -10.76
C ILE A 190 -3.65 1.46 -11.12
N ILE A 191 -2.76 1.77 -12.06
CA ILE A 191 -2.54 3.16 -12.52
C ILE A 191 -3.83 3.76 -13.06
N VAL A 192 -4.58 3.01 -13.86
CA VAL A 192 -5.88 3.44 -14.38
C VAL A 192 -6.88 3.68 -13.23
N SER A 193 -6.98 2.76 -12.28
CA SER A 193 -7.82 2.92 -11.09
C SER A 193 -7.45 4.18 -10.30
N LEU A 194 -6.15 4.38 -10.03
CA LEU A 194 -5.63 5.57 -9.33
C LEU A 194 -6.01 6.87 -10.06
N ARG A 195 -5.94 6.92 -11.39
CA ARG A 195 -6.32 8.09 -12.17
C ARG A 195 -7.78 8.45 -12.00
N LYS A 196 -8.67 7.45 -11.93
CA LYS A 196 -10.12 7.61 -11.77
C LYS A 196 -10.56 8.02 -10.36
N LEU A 197 -9.68 7.90 -9.36
CA LEU A 197 -10.00 8.25 -7.97
C LEU A 197 -10.45 9.71 -7.83
N GLY A 198 -11.57 9.87 -7.12
CA GLY A 198 -12.07 11.13 -6.60
C GLY A 198 -11.49 11.45 -5.22
N TYR A 199 -11.63 12.71 -4.81
CA TYR A 199 -11.26 13.14 -3.46
C TYR A 199 -12.45 13.04 -2.53
N ILE A 200 -12.24 12.51 -1.33
CA ILE A 200 -13.26 12.59 -0.27
C ILE A 200 -13.23 14.03 0.23
N SER A 201 -14.25 14.81 -0.13
CA SER A 201 -14.46 16.15 0.44
C SER A 201 -14.41 16.06 1.96
N SER A 202 -13.53 16.83 2.60
CA SER A 202 -13.49 16.91 4.07
C SER A 202 -14.88 17.28 4.60
N PRO A 203 -15.40 16.61 5.63
CA PRO A 203 -16.51 17.18 6.39
C PRO A 203 -16.02 18.49 7.02
N ASP A 204 -16.88 19.50 7.01
CA ASP A 204 -16.74 20.79 7.67
C ASP A 204 -15.69 21.76 7.11
N THR A 205 -16.04 22.38 5.98
CA THR A 205 -15.82 23.84 5.90
C THR A 205 -17.01 24.46 6.63
N PRO A 206 -16.83 25.19 7.75
CA PRO A 206 -17.91 25.98 8.31
C PRO A 206 -18.43 26.88 7.19
N GLN A 207 -19.74 26.81 6.91
CA GLN A 207 -20.40 27.84 6.13
C GLN A 207 -20.05 29.17 6.81
N ASP A 208 -19.20 29.96 6.17
CA ASP A 208 -19.05 31.36 6.48
C ASP A 208 -20.36 32.03 6.06
N SER A 209 -21.32 31.96 6.97
CA SER A 209 -22.47 32.85 7.01
C SER A 209 -21.98 34.21 7.52
N SER A 210 -21.38 34.98 6.62
CA SER A 210 -21.17 36.42 6.75
C SER A 210 -21.82 37.06 5.53
N GLN A 211 -23.10 37.44 5.67
CA GLN A 211 -23.58 38.82 5.82
C GLN A 211 -23.44 39.66 4.54
#